data_AF-A0A1I7HSX3-F1
#
_entry.id   AF-A0A1I7HSX3-F1
#
_cell.length_a   1.000
_cell.length_b   1.000
_cell.length_c   1.000
_cell.angle_alpha   90.00
_cell.angle_beta   90.00
_cell.angle_gamma   90.00
#
_symmetry.space_group_name_H-M   'P 1'
#
loop_
_entity.id
_entity.type
_entity.pdbx_description
1 polymer ?
#
loop_
_entity_poly.entity_id
_entity_poly.type
_entity_poly.pdbx_seq_one_letter_code
_entity_poly.pdbx_strand_id
1 'polypeptide(L)'
;MKKREKFIAIAMCTAMAFSVVACGKDKGADDSSLSVSVEDVASDASSEASSEEAENFEIPEGMYLSEITGEPISEELKDQRPIAVMVDNEKTALPHFGTSEADVVYELMNSTQNDRITRLMCIVKDWGQIKQMGSVRSTRPTNILLAAEWNAVLCHDGGPFYIDEYLKNPWAQHFSGTFQRVKNGKPREFTEYVCEGDLDKNFSSKKSDSAYSTTYTEYKNEGSHFNFAPYGKEVDLTKVYDRTYPATEIALPFWHNTSTLKYNEETKEYEYYEYGSRHEDGEDNEPLSFKNVLIQKCDFHQYDEHGYLIYNCIAAGQPGWYITNGVAKDITWVKDGETHVTKYYDDKGEEIQINTGKTYITLVPADTWDSLTVQ
;
A
#
# COMPACT_ATOMS: atom_id res chain seq x y z
N MET A 1 37.69 9.77 -43.32
CA MET A 1 38.83 10.23 -42.49
C MET A 1 38.43 10.13 -41.02
N LYS A 2 39.24 9.38 -40.25
CA LYS A 2 39.55 9.39 -38.79
C LYS A 2 38.47 9.90 -37.80
N LYS A 3 38.20 9.27 -36.65
CA LYS A 3 38.59 8.00 -36.00
C LYS A 3 37.62 7.83 -34.81
N ARG A 4 37.14 6.62 -34.57
CA ARG A 4 36.45 6.18 -33.34
C ARG A 4 37.50 5.92 -32.25
N GLU A 5 37.21 6.24 -31.00
CA GLU A 5 37.92 5.67 -29.85
C GLU A 5 36.95 4.87 -28.98
N LYS A 6 37.21 3.56 -28.94
CA LYS A 6 36.67 2.58 -27.99
C LYS A 6 37.71 2.46 -26.87
N PHE A 7 37.28 2.43 -25.62
CA PHE A 7 38.13 2.01 -24.51
C PHE A 7 37.83 0.56 -24.12
N ILE A 8 38.86 -0.28 -24.17
CA ILE A 8 38.97 -1.62 -23.57
C ILE A 8 40.37 -1.73 -22.96
N ALA A 9 40.48 -2.48 -21.86
CA ALA A 9 41.63 -3.20 -21.28
C ALA A 9 42.23 -2.61 -19.99
N ILE A 10 42.71 -3.35 -18.97
CA ILE A 10 42.69 -4.74 -18.42
C ILE A 10 43.59 -4.69 -17.14
N ALA A 11 43.34 -5.55 -16.15
CA ALA A 11 44.27 -6.25 -15.21
C ALA A 11 43.62 -6.34 -13.81
N MET A 12 43.22 -7.48 -13.23
CA MET A 12 43.75 -8.84 -13.08
C MET A 12 44.99 -8.92 -12.16
N CYS A 13 44.76 -9.26 -10.89
CA CYS A 13 45.79 -9.65 -9.91
C CYS A 13 45.45 -11.01 -9.27
N THR A 14 46.07 -12.04 -9.83
CA THR A 14 46.75 -13.19 -9.20
C THR A 14 46.15 -13.90 -7.97
N ALA A 15 45.70 -15.13 -8.23
CA ALA A 15 45.76 -16.25 -7.30
C ALA A 15 47.21 -16.74 -7.12
N MET A 16 47.56 -17.22 -5.92
CA MET A 16 48.82 -17.93 -5.67
C MET A 16 48.53 -19.20 -4.88
N ALA A 17 48.88 -20.35 -5.47
CA ALA A 17 48.85 -21.68 -4.88
C ALA A 17 50.25 -22.29 -4.95
N PHE A 18 50.74 -22.85 -3.84
CA PHE A 18 51.78 -23.88 -3.71
C PHE A 18 51.65 -24.42 -2.27
N SER A 19 51.80 -25.70 -1.92
CA SER A 19 52.33 -26.87 -2.61
C SER A 19 51.99 -28.12 -1.77
N VAL A 20 51.82 -29.25 -2.44
CA VAL A 20 51.65 -30.59 -1.86
C VAL A 20 53.03 -31.17 -1.52
N VAL A 21 53.18 -31.82 -0.37
CA VAL A 21 54.23 -32.82 -0.13
C VAL A 21 53.58 -34.04 0.55
N ALA A 22 53.73 -35.18 -0.11
CA ALA A 22 53.33 -36.50 0.34
C ALA A 22 54.59 -37.35 0.62
N CYS A 23 54.57 -38.11 1.73
CA CYS A 23 55.33 -39.32 2.08
C CYS A 23 54.69 -39.82 3.40
N GLY A 24 54.42 -41.08 3.73
CA GLY A 24 54.78 -42.40 3.24
C GLY A 24 54.72 -43.35 4.47
N LYS A 25 54.04 -44.50 4.34
CA LYS A 25 53.76 -45.56 5.36
C LYS A 25 54.99 -46.05 6.16
N ASP A 26 54.82 -46.50 7.42
CA ASP A 26 54.75 -47.93 7.83
C ASP A 26 54.59 -48.15 9.37
N LYS A 27 53.86 -49.23 9.74
CA LYS A 27 53.89 -50.09 10.97
C LYS A 27 53.72 -49.43 12.37
N GLY A 28 52.98 -49.97 13.34
CA GLY A 28 52.36 -51.28 13.59
C GLY A 28 52.35 -51.55 15.12
N ALA A 29 51.43 -52.43 15.57
CA ALA A 29 51.23 -53.01 16.92
C ALA A 29 50.43 -52.16 17.95
N ASP A 30 49.18 -52.48 18.30
CA ASP A 30 48.63 -53.60 19.10
C ASP A 30 48.82 -53.39 20.62
N ASP A 31 47.74 -53.12 21.37
CA ASP A 31 47.14 -54.11 22.29
C ASP A 31 46.13 -53.50 23.31
N SER A 32 45.05 -54.26 23.49
CA SER A 32 44.13 -54.49 24.62
C SER A 32 43.70 -53.40 25.62
N SER A 33 42.38 -53.23 25.76
CA SER A 33 41.52 -53.80 26.83
C SER A 33 40.16 -53.06 26.89
N LEU A 34 39.03 -53.72 26.56
CA LEU A 34 38.04 -54.33 27.51
C LEU A 34 37.47 -53.32 28.53
N SER A 35 36.16 -53.16 28.79
CA SER A 35 34.92 -53.84 28.37
C SER A 35 33.72 -53.24 29.13
N VAL A 36 32.55 -53.14 28.46
CA VAL A 36 31.14 -53.34 28.97
C VAL A 36 30.52 -52.23 29.85
N SER A 37 29.52 -51.46 29.36
CA SER A 37 28.03 -51.62 29.45
C SER A 37 27.49 -51.52 30.90
N VAL A 38 26.33 -50.95 31.26
CA VAL A 38 25.03 -50.59 30.65
C VAL A 38 24.38 -49.57 31.62
N GLU A 39 23.50 -48.66 31.19
CA GLU A 39 22.12 -48.49 31.70
C GLU A 39 21.48 -47.14 31.33
N ASP A 40 20.24 -47.28 30.88
CA ASP A 40 19.23 -46.25 30.67
C ASP A 40 18.98 -45.40 31.92
N VAL A 41 18.86 -44.09 31.72
CA VAL A 41 18.04 -43.26 32.60
C VAL A 41 17.15 -42.39 31.71
N ALA A 42 15.89 -42.76 31.65
CA ALA A 42 14.81 -41.91 31.21
C ALA A 42 14.78 -40.65 32.09
N SER A 43 14.82 -39.46 31.48
CA SER A 43 14.29 -38.25 32.10
C SER A 43 13.31 -37.61 31.13
N ASP A 44 12.06 -37.90 31.43
CA ASP A 44 10.85 -37.20 31.06
C ASP A 44 11.03 -35.69 31.32
N ALA A 45 10.95 -34.91 30.24
CA ALA A 45 10.70 -33.49 30.27
C ALA A 45 9.82 -33.19 29.06
N SER A 46 8.58 -33.66 29.14
CA SER A 46 7.46 -33.11 28.38
C SER A 46 7.40 -31.59 28.62
N SER A 47 7.98 -30.82 27.71
CA SER A 47 7.51 -29.46 27.50
C SER A 47 6.27 -29.58 26.64
N GLU A 48 5.10 -29.57 27.28
CA GLU A 48 3.85 -29.22 26.62
C GLU A 48 4.01 -27.78 26.09
N ALA A 49 4.58 -27.67 24.89
CA ALA A 49 4.28 -26.57 24.01
C ALA A 49 2.78 -26.73 23.72
N SER A 50 1.98 -25.90 24.40
CA SER A 50 0.60 -25.65 24.02
C SER A 50 0.61 -25.19 22.57
N SER A 51 0.48 -26.14 21.65
CA SER A 51 0.01 -25.88 20.30
C SER A 51 -1.43 -25.42 20.47
N GLU A 52 -1.63 -24.11 20.54
CA GLU A 52 -2.92 -23.53 20.22
C GLU A 52 -3.29 -24.11 18.85
N GLU A 53 -4.27 -25.02 18.83
CA GLU A 53 -4.89 -25.47 17.59
C GLU A 53 -5.29 -24.21 16.83
N ALA A 54 -4.70 -24.01 15.67
CA ALA A 54 -5.10 -22.93 14.79
C ALA A 54 -6.58 -23.18 14.46
N GLU A 55 -7.48 -22.42 15.10
CA GLU A 55 -8.84 -22.29 14.58
C GLU A 55 -8.70 -21.84 13.13
N ASN A 56 -9.06 -22.75 12.23
CA ASN A 56 -8.93 -22.55 10.80
C ASN A 56 -10.27 -21.98 10.36
N PHE A 57 -10.33 -20.66 10.21
CA PHE A 57 -11.55 -19.98 9.78
C PHE A 57 -11.85 -20.39 8.33
N GLU A 58 -13.02 -20.99 8.12
CA GLU A 58 -13.47 -21.36 6.78
C GLU A 58 -13.98 -20.12 6.04
N ILE A 59 -13.49 -19.92 4.82
CA ILE A 59 -14.00 -18.88 3.93
C ILE A 59 -15.45 -19.28 3.56
N PRO A 60 -16.44 -18.36 3.69
CA PRO A 60 -17.82 -18.67 3.32
C PRO A 60 -17.95 -19.15 1.87
N GLU A 61 -18.93 -20.02 1.62
CA GLU A 61 -19.21 -20.53 0.27
C GLU A 61 -19.50 -19.38 -0.71
N GLY A 62 -18.90 -19.43 -1.91
CA GLY A 62 -19.05 -18.39 -2.94
C GLY A 62 -18.23 -17.12 -2.68
N MET A 63 -17.32 -17.12 -1.70
CA MET A 63 -16.41 -16.00 -1.41
C MET A 63 -14.94 -16.39 -1.59
N TYR A 64 -14.09 -15.38 -1.81
CA TYR A 64 -12.64 -15.48 -1.76
C TYR A 64 -12.06 -14.34 -0.92
N LEU A 65 -10.82 -14.49 -0.45
CA LEU A 65 -10.13 -13.42 0.26
C LEU A 65 -9.64 -12.37 -0.76
N SER A 66 -10.16 -11.15 -0.63
CA SER A 66 -9.78 -9.99 -1.45
C SER A 66 -8.26 -9.79 -1.45
N GLU A 67 -7.66 -9.64 -2.64
CA GLU A 67 -6.25 -9.26 -2.74
C GLU A 67 -5.94 -7.84 -2.21
N ILE A 68 -6.98 -7.03 -1.96
CA ILE A 68 -6.87 -5.63 -1.53
C ILE A 68 -7.06 -5.45 -0.03
N THR A 69 -7.98 -6.22 0.58
CA THR A 69 -8.32 -6.08 2.01
C THR A 69 -8.07 -7.35 2.84
N GLY A 70 -7.88 -8.51 2.19
CA GLY A 70 -7.78 -9.79 2.89
C GLY A 70 -9.11 -10.30 3.46
N GLU A 71 -10.22 -9.58 3.24
CA GLU A 71 -11.56 -9.96 3.71
C GLU A 71 -12.29 -10.84 2.69
N PRO A 72 -13.22 -11.71 3.12
CA PRO A 72 -14.06 -12.47 2.21
C PRO A 72 -15.00 -11.56 1.42
N ILE A 73 -14.92 -11.63 0.09
CA ILE A 73 -15.83 -10.96 -0.84
C ILE A 73 -16.30 -11.93 -1.93
N SER A 74 -17.36 -11.58 -2.65
CA SER A 74 -17.95 -12.43 -3.69
C SER A 74 -16.91 -12.89 -4.73
N GLU A 75 -16.90 -14.19 -5.07
CA GLU A 75 -16.06 -14.75 -6.14
C GLU A 75 -16.29 -14.10 -7.50
N GLU A 76 -17.45 -13.47 -7.74
CA GLU A 76 -17.74 -12.73 -8.97
C GLU A 76 -16.78 -11.55 -9.18
N LEU A 77 -16.21 -11.01 -8.09
CA LEU A 77 -15.27 -9.89 -8.12
C LEU A 77 -13.82 -10.34 -8.32
N LYS A 78 -13.52 -11.65 -8.31
CA LYS A 78 -12.15 -12.17 -8.29
C LYS A 78 -11.27 -11.62 -9.39
N ASP A 79 -11.83 -11.53 -10.60
CA ASP A 79 -11.12 -11.01 -11.77
C ASP A 79 -11.36 -9.53 -12.02
N GLN A 80 -12.27 -8.88 -11.26
CA GLN A 80 -12.60 -7.47 -11.44
C GLN A 80 -11.39 -6.59 -11.20
N ARG A 81 -11.06 -5.77 -12.21
CA ARG A 81 -10.02 -4.75 -12.11
C ARG A 81 -10.54 -3.61 -11.22
N PRO A 82 -9.80 -3.20 -10.19
CA PRO A 82 -10.19 -2.07 -9.35
C PRO A 82 -10.18 -0.76 -10.13
N ILE A 83 -10.83 0.26 -9.56
CA ILE A 83 -10.64 1.65 -9.97
C ILE A 83 -9.89 2.42 -8.88
N ALA A 84 -9.25 3.51 -9.27
CA ALA A 84 -8.67 4.49 -8.35
C ALA A 84 -9.35 5.85 -8.59
N VAL A 85 -10.20 6.32 -7.69
CA VAL A 85 -10.95 7.57 -7.87
C VAL A 85 -10.24 8.70 -7.15
N MET A 86 -9.82 9.71 -7.89
CA MET A 86 -9.29 10.96 -7.31
C MET A 86 -10.44 11.78 -6.74
N VAL A 87 -10.42 12.04 -5.43
CA VAL A 87 -11.44 12.83 -4.73
C VAL A 87 -10.81 14.14 -4.24
N ASP A 88 -11.54 15.26 -4.43
CA ASP A 88 -11.15 16.55 -3.86
C ASP A 88 -11.00 16.43 -2.34
N ASN A 89 -10.14 17.23 -1.72
CA ASN A 89 -10.06 17.30 -0.27
C ASN A 89 -10.09 18.73 0.27
N GLU A 90 -10.59 19.69 -0.51
CA GLU A 90 -10.87 21.04 -0.02
C GLU A 90 -12.16 21.06 0.82
N LYS A 91 -12.23 21.92 1.84
CA LYS A 91 -13.41 22.07 2.70
C LYS A 91 -14.72 22.34 1.96
N THR A 92 -14.67 23.08 0.86
CA THR A 92 -15.78 23.40 -0.05
C THR A 92 -16.27 22.16 -0.78
N ALA A 93 -15.42 21.14 -0.96
CA ALA A 93 -15.81 19.88 -1.57
C ALA A 93 -16.71 19.04 -0.63
N LEU A 94 -16.64 19.25 0.69
CA LEU A 94 -17.41 18.48 1.67
C LEU A 94 -18.94 18.67 1.57
N PRO A 95 -19.74 17.63 1.89
CA PRO A 95 -19.29 16.26 2.20
C PRO A 95 -18.78 15.54 0.94
N HIS A 96 -17.85 14.62 1.13
CA HIS A 96 -17.50 13.63 0.10
C HIS A 96 -18.58 12.55 0.07
N PHE A 97 -18.65 11.80 -1.02
CA PHE A 97 -19.59 10.70 -1.19
C PHE A 97 -18.81 9.47 -1.64
N GLY A 98 -19.24 8.28 -1.23
CA GLY A 98 -18.67 7.00 -1.65
C GLY A 98 -17.30 6.69 -1.04
N THR A 99 -16.81 7.52 -0.11
CA THR A 99 -15.47 7.40 0.46
C THR A 99 -15.40 6.36 1.56
N SER A 100 -16.47 6.19 2.34
CA SER A 100 -16.55 5.17 3.40
C SER A 100 -16.52 3.76 2.82
N GLU A 101 -16.91 3.55 1.57
CA GLU A 101 -16.92 2.25 0.87
C GLU A 101 -15.58 1.91 0.20
N ALA A 102 -14.60 2.81 0.21
CA ALA A 102 -13.29 2.55 -0.38
C ALA A 102 -12.52 1.47 0.39
N ASP A 103 -11.88 0.55 -0.34
CA ASP A 103 -11.04 -0.51 0.24
C ASP A 103 -9.71 0.06 0.76
N VAL A 104 -9.16 1.01 0.00
CA VAL A 104 -7.94 1.75 0.36
C VAL A 104 -8.11 3.22 0.04
N VAL A 105 -7.67 4.09 0.94
CA VAL A 105 -7.65 5.53 0.71
C VAL A 105 -6.23 6.04 0.86
N TYR A 106 -5.73 6.63 -0.23
CA TYR A 106 -4.50 7.42 -0.17
C TYR A 106 -4.83 8.87 0.15
N GLU A 107 -4.11 9.52 1.07
CA GLU A 107 -4.09 10.98 1.20
C GLU A 107 -2.69 11.50 0.88
N LEU A 108 -2.61 12.44 -0.07
CA LEU A 108 -1.33 12.95 -0.59
C LEU A 108 -1.38 14.46 -0.75
N MET A 109 -0.26 15.14 -0.44
CA MET A 109 -0.07 16.53 -0.83
C MET A 109 -0.19 16.64 -2.35
N ASN A 110 -1.13 17.47 -2.80
CA ASN A 110 -1.44 17.59 -4.21
C ASN A 110 -0.77 18.81 -4.88
N SER A 111 -0.40 19.81 -4.10
CA SER A 111 0.32 21.01 -4.56
C SER A 111 1.29 21.45 -3.49
N THR A 112 2.44 22.02 -3.85
CA THR A 112 3.28 22.75 -2.87
C THR A 112 2.75 24.16 -2.58
N GLN A 113 1.78 24.62 -3.37
CA GLN A 113 0.97 25.83 -3.12
C GLN A 113 -0.31 25.49 -2.33
N ASN A 114 -1.16 26.51 -2.10
CA ASN A 114 -2.45 26.40 -1.41
C ASN A 114 -2.29 25.70 -0.05
N ASP A 115 -1.27 26.12 0.70
CA ASP A 115 -0.91 25.57 2.00
C ASP A 115 -0.74 24.04 2.03
N ARG A 116 -0.32 23.48 0.88
CA ARG A 116 -0.10 22.05 0.70
C ARG A 116 -1.36 21.20 0.83
N ILE A 117 -2.48 21.71 0.31
CA ILE A 117 -3.75 20.97 0.20
C ILE A 117 -3.55 19.54 -0.30
N THR A 118 -4.21 18.58 0.36
CA THR A 118 -4.19 17.17 -0.01
C THR A 118 -5.30 16.83 -1.01
N ARG A 119 -5.21 15.64 -1.59
CA ARG A 119 -6.32 14.95 -2.25
C ARG A 119 -6.40 13.53 -1.76
N LEU A 120 -7.61 12.99 -1.78
CA LEU A 120 -7.82 11.57 -1.56
C LEU A 120 -7.75 10.82 -2.90
N MET A 121 -7.28 9.57 -2.86
CA MET A 121 -7.42 8.63 -3.96
C MET A 121 -7.96 7.31 -3.40
N CYS A 122 -9.20 7.00 -3.74
CA CYS A 122 -9.95 5.84 -3.24
C CYS A 122 -9.79 4.66 -4.20
N ILE A 123 -9.18 3.57 -3.75
CA ILE A 123 -9.16 2.29 -4.47
C ILE A 123 -10.44 1.52 -4.14
N VAL A 124 -11.14 1.07 -5.17
CA VAL A 124 -12.42 0.38 -5.03
C VAL A 124 -12.43 -0.85 -5.93
N LYS A 125 -12.58 -2.01 -5.29
CA LYS A 125 -12.72 -3.31 -5.94
C LYS A 125 -14.10 -3.45 -6.53
N ASP A 126 -15.14 -3.37 -5.71
CA ASP A 126 -16.55 -3.50 -6.13
C ASP A 126 -17.13 -2.16 -6.60
N TRP A 127 -16.55 -1.63 -7.68
CA TRP A 127 -17.01 -0.37 -8.25
C TRP A 127 -18.41 -0.43 -8.86
N GLY A 128 -19.00 -1.63 -9.02
CA GLY A 128 -20.38 -1.81 -9.49
C GLY A 128 -21.42 -1.38 -8.45
N GLN A 129 -21.04 -1.31 -7.17
CA GLN A 129 -21.92 -0.84 -6.09
C GLN A 129 -21.95 0.68 -5.93
N ILE A 130 -21.02 1.41 -6.56
CA ILE A 130 -20.93 2.87 -6.43
C ILE A 130 -22.23 3.53 -6.90
N LYS A 131 -22.89 4.25 -5.98
CA LYS A 131 -24.03 5.12 -6.29
C LYS A 131 -23.57 6.51 -6.64
N GLN A 132 -22.70 7.08 -5.81
CA GLN A 132 -22.04 8.35 -6.07
C GLN A 132 -20.69 8.40 -5.35
N MET A 133 -19.59 8.64 -6.07
CA MET A 133 -18.26 8.81 -5.46
C MET A 133 -17.58 10.10 -5.93
N GLY A 134 -17.07 10.90 -4.98
CA GLY A 134 -16.35 12.14 -5.28
C GLY A 134 -16.59 13.26 -4.26
N SER A 135 -16.39 14.53 -4.63
CA SER A 135 -16.27 15.03 -6.01
C SER A 135 -14.93 14.69 -6.67
N VAL A 136 -14.97 14.26 -7.94
CA VAL A 136 -13.82 13.86 -8.74
C VAL A 136 -12.89 15.05 -9.00
N ARG A 137 -11.58 14.82 -8.84
CA ARG A 137 -10.55 15.86 -9.00
C ARG A 137 -9.37 15.45 -9.85
N SER A 138 -8.51 16.43 -10.11
CA SER A 138 -7.34 16.24 -10.96
C SER A 138 -6.33 15.30 -10.32
N THR A 139 -5.55 14.65 -11.18
CA THR A 139 -4.47 13.74 -10.78
C THR A 139 -3.09 14.41 -10.78
N ARG A 140 -2.08 13.72 -10.25
CA ARG A 140 -0.64 14.04 -10.35
C ARG A 140 0.13 12.80 -10.83
N PRO A 141 1.38 12.95 -11.31
CA PRO A 141 2.21 11.81 -11.68
C PRO A 141 2.29 10.71 -10.61
N THR A 142 2.41 11.10 -9.33
CA THR A 142 2.41 10.16 -8.19
C THR A 142 1.17 9.26 -8.18
N ASN A 143 -0.02 9.82 -8.37
CA ASN A 143 -1.27 9.06 -8.33
C ASN A 143 -1.33 8.01 -9.44
N ILE A 144 -0.73 8.29 -10.61
CA ILE A 144 -0.69 7.34 -11.73
C ILE A 144 0.19 6.13 -11.37
N LEU A 145 1.35 6.37 -10.74
CA LEU A 145 2.23 5.31 -10.25
C LEU A 145 1.60 4.49 -9.12
N LEU A 146 0.88 5.15 -8.22
CA LEU A 146 0.17 4.46 -7.13
C LEU A 146 -1.01 3.66 -7.68
N ALA A 147 -1.86 4.21 -8.56
CA ALA A 147 -2.95 3.45 -9.18
C ALA A 147 -2.43 2.21 -9.95
N ALA A 148 -1.23 2.30 -10.54
CA ALA A 148 -0.61 1.19 -11.27
C ALA A 148 -0.26 -0.01 -10.39
N GLU A 149 0.09 0.20 -9.10
CA GLU A 149 0.43 -0.91 -8.20
C GLU A 149 -0.76 -1.82 -7.89
N TRP A 150 -1.98 -1.27 -7.99
CA TRP A 150 -3.25 -1.98 -7.85
C TRP A 150 -3.75 -2.58 -9.16
N ASN A 151 -3.02 -2.36 -10.26
CA ASN A 151 -3.54 -2.47 -11.63
C ASN A 151 -4.89 -1.76 -11.78
N ALA A 152 -5.12 -0.63 -11.10
CA ALA A 152 -6.40 0.04 -11.13
C ALA A 152 -6.58 0.89 -12.41
N VAL A 153 -7.84 1.18 -12.77
CA VAL A 153 -8.16 2.22 -13.76
C VAL A 153 -8.38 3.54 -13.03
N LEU A 154 -7.56 4.54 -13.34
CA LEU A 154 -7.59 5.84 -12.65
C LEU A 154 -8.76 6.71 -13.14
N CYS A 155 -9.60 7.17 -12.24
CA CYS A 155 -10.74 8.05 -12.49
C CYS A 155 -10.41 9.46 -11.95
N HIS A 156 -10.37 10.47 -12.81
CA HIS A 156 -10.00 11.83 -12.41
C HIS A 156 -10.66 12.90 -13.31
N ASP A 157 -10.49 14.18 -12.98
CA ASP A 157 -10.86 15.32 -13.86
C ASP A 157 -9.66 16.25 -14.04
N GLY A 158 -8.91 16.00 -15.12
CA GLY A 158 -7.73 16.77 -15.52
C GLY A 158 -6.46 16.46 -14.72
N GLY A 159 -5.44 17.28 -14.92
CA GLY A 159 -4.13 17.24 -14.26
C GLY A 159 -3.12 18.10 -15.03
N PRO A 160 -1.92 18.34 -14.47
CA PRO A 160 -0.89 19.14 -15.15
C PRO A 160 -0.29 18.37 -16.33
N PHE A 161 0.28 19.08 -17.32
CA PHE A 161 0.92 18.44 -18.49
C PHE A 161 2.01 17.41 -18.13
N TYR A 162 2.60 17.49 -16.93
CA TYR A 162 3.56 16.51 -16.43
C TYR A 162 3.00 15.08 -16.35
N ILE A 163 1.67 14.90 -16.33
CA ILE A 163 1.05 13.56 -16.34
C ILE A 163 1.13 12.89 -17.71
N ASP A 164 1.31 13.65 -18.79
CA ASP A 164 1.16 13.16 -20.16
C ASP A 164 2.15 12.05 -20.49
N GLU A 165 3.39 12.12 -20.00
CA GLU A 165 4.38 11.05 -20.20
C GLU A 165 4.01 9.78 -19.43
N TYR A 166 3.41 9.91 -18.24
CA TYR A 166 3.01 8.76 -17.42
C TYR A 166 1.80 8.05 -18.02
N LEU A 167 0.82 8.81 -18.54
CA LEU A 167 -0.40 8.27 -19.16
C LEU A 167 -0.15 7.58 -20.52
N LYS A 168 1.02 7.75 -21.13
CA LYS A 168 1.42 6.98 -22.34
C LYS A 168 1.76 5.54 -22.01
N ASN A 169 2.03 5.21 -20.75
CA ASN A 169 2.39 3.86 -20.37
C ASN A 169 1.21 2.90 -20.52
N PRO A 170 1.47 1.65 -20.95
CA PRO A 170 0.42 0.67 -21.20
C PRO A 170 -0.31 0.20 -19.93
N TRP A 171 0.20 0.49 -18.74
CA TRP A 171 -0.42 0.18 -17.45
C TRP A 171 -1.26 1.33 -16.87
N ALA A 172 -1.25 2.52 -17.49
CA ALA A 172 -1.84 3.75 -16.96
C ALA A 172 -3.23 4.07 -17.55
N GLN A 173 -4.15 3.09 -17.59
CA GLN A 173 -5.52 3.37 -18.07
C GLN A 173 -6.26 4.32 -17.15
N HIS A 174 -7.01 5.23 -17.75
CA HIS A 174 -7.68 6.27 -17.01
C HIS A 174 -8.95 6.80 -17.70
N PHE A 175 -9.86 7.32 -16.91
CA PHE A 175 -11.00 8.11 -17.36
C PHE A 175 -10.86 9.53 -16.81
N SER A 176 -10.85 10.52 -17.71
CA SER A 176 -10.67 11.93 -17.36
C SER A 176 -11.86 12.77 -17.80
N GLY A 177 -12.59 13.35 -16.84
CA GLY A 177 -13.65 14.33 -17.11
C GLY A 177 -14.88 13.73 -17.84
N THR A 178 -15.11 12.42 -17.69
CA THR A 178 -16.15 11.67 -18.38
C THR A 178 -17.38 11.37 -17.51
N PHE A 179 -17.37 11.78 -16.25
CA PHE A 179 -18.40 11.42 -15.28
C PHE A 179 -19.50 12.48 -15.19
N GLN A 180 -20.60 12.11 -14.53
CA GLN A 180 -21.74 12.99 -14.35
C GLN A 180 -21.42 14.20 -13.48
N ARG A 181 -22.04 15.35 -13.81
CA ARG A 181 -22.02 16.54 -12.95
C ARG A 181 -23.32 16.70 -12.17
N VAL A 182 -23.25 16.56 -10.86
CA VAL A 182 -24.36 16.66 -9.91
C VAL A 182 -24.54 18.11 -9.47
N LYS A 183 -25.77 18.62 -9.58
CA LYS A 183 -26.10 19.99 -9.16
C LYS A 183 -26.21 20.04 -7.62
N ASN A 184 -25.14 20.45 -6.96
CA ASN A 184 -25.04 20.53 -5.49
C ASN A 184 -24.87 21.97 -4.95
N GLY A 185 -24.97 22.99 -5.82
CA GLY A 185 -24.83 24.40 -5.44
C GLY A 185 -23.39 24.91 -5.34
N LYS A 186 -22.39 24.07 -5.59
CA LYS A 186 -20.97 24.42 -5.58
C LYS A 186 -20.48 24.85 -6.98
N PRO A 187 -19.31 25.51 -7.08
CA PRO A 187 -18.63 25.76 -8.35
C PRO A 187 -18.43 24.47 -9.17
N ARG A 188 -18.37 24.61 -10.50
CA ARG A 188 -18.42 23.49 -11.46
C ARG A 188 -17.38 22.42 -11.16
N GLU A 189 -16.20 22.81 -10.74
CA GLU A 189 -15.14 21.89 -10.37
C GLU A 189 -15.67 20.90 -9.30
N PHE A 190 -16.36 21.32 -8.24
CA PHE A 190 -16.85 20.42 -7.17
C PHE A 190 -18.15 19.67 -7.50
N THR A 191 -18.48 19.52 -8.79
CA THR A 191 -19.75 18.92 -9.21
C THR A 191 -19.60 17.60 -9.94
N GLU A 192 -18.40 17.17 -10.35
CA GLU A 192 -18.22 15.89 -11.04
C GLU A 192 -18.12 14.73 -10.04
N TYR A 193 -18.86 13.65 -10.27
CA TYR A 193 -18.90 12.46 -9.41
C TYR A 193 -18.98 11.22 -10.28
N VAL A 194 -18.33 10.13 -9.87
CA VAL A 194 -18.58 8.81 -10.44
C VAL A 194 -19.97 8.37 -9.98
N CYS A 195 -20.92 8.25 -10.89
CA CYS A 195 -22.28 7.81 -10.57
C CYS A 195 -22.56 6.39 -11.08
N GLU A 196 -23.63 5.79 -10.59
CA GLU A 196 -24.13 4.48 -11.04
C GLU A 196 -24.21 4.42 -12.59
N GLY A 197 -23.54 3.41 -13.17
CA GLY A 197 -23.51 3.17 -14.61
C GLY A 197 -22.50 3.99 -15.42
N ASP A 198 -21.82 4.99 -14.84
CA ASP A 198 -20.80 5.77 -15.56
C ASP A 198 -19.60 4.92 -15.95
N LEU A 199 -19.16 4.01 -15.07
CA LEU A 199 -18.02 3.13 -15.33
C LEU A 199 -18.33 2.14 -16.44
N ASP A 200 -19.49 1.48 -16.41
CA ASP A 200 -19.95 0.58 -17.48
C ASP A 200 -19.96 1.29 -18.83
N LYS A 201 -20.47 2.52 -18.86
CA LYS A 201 -20.49 3.36 -20.06
C LYS A 201 -19.07 3.71 -20.52
N ASN A 202 -18.18 4.08 -19.59
CA ASN A 202 -16.80 4.45 -19.90
C ASN A 202 -16.02 3.26 -20.46
N PHE A 203 -16.07 2.09 -19.82
CA PHE A 203 -15.46 0.85 -20.33
C PHE A 203 -16.08 0.46 -21.69
N SER A 204 -17.40 0.49 -21.83
CA SER A 204 -18.07 0.20 -23.10
C SER A 204 -17.66 1.14 -24.22
N SER A 205 -17.40 2.41 -23.93
CA SER A 205 -16.94 3.40 -24.91
C SER A 205 -15.51 3.16 -25.39
N LYS A 206 -14.71 2.44 -24.60
CA LYS A 206 -13.30 2.11 -24.89
C LYS A 206 -13.09 0.64 -25.28
N LYS A 207 -14.15 -0.16 -25.43
CA LYS A 207 -14.09 -1.61 -25.70
C LYS A 207 -13.20 -2.06 -26.88
N SER A 208 -12.87 -1.18 -27.81
CA SER A 208 -11.95 -1.48 -28.93
C SER A 208 -10.48 -1.47 -28.52
N ASP A 209 -10.16 -0.85 -27.39
CA ASP A 209 -8.84 -0.82 -26.79
C ASP A 209 -8.82 -1.86 -25.67
N SER A 210 -8.12 -2.98 -25.91
CA SER A 210 -8.03 -4.09 -24.97
C SER A 210 -7.38 -3.72 -23.65
N ALA A 211 -6.68 -2.58 -23.58
CA ALA A 211 -6.11 -2.10 -22.33
C ALA A 211 -7.19 -1.59 -21.36
N TYR A 212 -8.35 -1.12 -21.87
CA TYR A 212 -9.51 -0.71 -21.08
C TYR A 212 -10.42 -1.91 -20.79
N SER A 213 -9.94 -2.82 -19.93
CA SER A 213 -10.66 -4.00 -19.46
C SER A 213 -11.27 -3.78 -18.08
N THR A 214 -12.44 -4.38 -17.83
CA THR A 214 -13.04 -4.52 -16.49
C THR A 214 -12.39 -5.63 -15.67
N THR A 215 -11.53 -6.44 -16.29
CA THR A 215 -10.73 -7.48 -15.61
C THR A 215 -9.25 -7.14 -15.61
N TYR A 216 -8.51 -7.78 -14.70
CA TYR A 216 -7.06 -7.61 -14.60
C TYR A 216 -6.32 -7.81 -15.93
N THR A 217 -5.23 -7.05 -16.07
CA THR A 217 -4.33 -7.09 -17.23
C THR A 217 -3.02 -7.80 -16.88
N GLU A 218 -2.09 -7.89 -17.84
CA GLU A 218 -0.75 -8.44 -17.63
C GLU A 218 0.07 -7.66 -16.58
N TYR A 219 -0.34 -6.45 -16.20
CA TYR A 219 0.31 -5.62 -15.18
C TYR A 219 -0.18 -5.90 -13.76
N LYS A 220 -1.09 -6.86 -13.56
CA LYS A 220 -1.51 -7.29 -12.21
C LYS A 220 -0.33 -7.92 -11.49
N ASN A 221 -0.08 -7.47 -10.25
CA ASN A 221 0.86 -8.15 -9.36
C ASN A 221 0.33 -9.52 -8.93
N GLU A 222 1.24 -10.46 -8.69
CA GLU A 222 0.90 -11.79 -8.17
C GLU A 222 0.52 -11.71 -6.68
N GLY A 223 -0.49 -12.49 -6.27
CA GLY A 223 -0.91 -12.57 -4.87
C GLY A 223 -1.69 -11.34 -4.37
N SER A 224 -1.72 -11.21 -3.04
CA SER A 224 -2.33 -10.07 -2.34
C SER A 224 -1.39 -8.87 -2.33
N HIS A 225 -1.96 -7.66 -2.25
CA HIS A 225 -1.18 -6.43 -2.18
C HIS A 225 -0.43 -6.30 -0.85
N PHE A 226 -0.98 -6.84 0.24
CA PHE A 226 -0.30 -6.92 1.53
C PHE A 226 -0.10 -8.38 1.94
N ASN A 227 0.92 -8.61 2.77
CA ASN A 227 1.08 -9.84 3.53
C ASN A 227 0.04 -9.87 4.66
N PHE A 228 -1.20 -10.25 4.34
CA PHE A 228 -2.28 -10.24 5.32
C PHE A 228 -2.08 -11.27 6.43
N ALA A 229 -2.55 -10.93 7.62
CA ALA A 229 -2.82 -11.89 8.68
C ALA A 229 -3.73 -13.01 8.14
N PRO A 230 -3.55 -14.27 8.58
CA PRO A 230 -4.47 -15.34 8.21
C PRO A 230 -5.92 -14.96 8.52
N TYR A 231 -6.85 -15.33 7.64
CA TYR A 231 -8.26 -15.00 7.80
C TYR A 231 -8.79 -15.39 9.19
N GLY A 232 -9.52 -14.47 9.82
CA GLY A 232 -10.07 -14.60 11.18
C GLY A 232 -9.05 -14.41 12.30
N LYS A 233 -7.78 -14.13 11.99
CA LYS A 233 -6.75 -13.77 12.97
C LYS A 233 -6.37 -12.30 12.85
N GLU A 234 -6.06 -11.70 13.98
CA GLU A 234 -5.48 -10.35 14.05
C GLU A 234 -4.04 -10.43 14.54
N VAL A 235 -3.16 -9.67 13.89
CA VAL A 235 -1.82 -9.36 14.37
C VAL A 235 -1.93 -8.40 15.55
N ASP A 236 -1.39 -8.83 16.67
CA ASP A 236 -1.16 -8.00 17.85
C ASP A 236 0.30 -7.55 17.85
N LEU A 237 0.53 -6.29 17.46
CA LEU A 237 1.88 -5.74 17.34
C LEU A 237 2.67 -5.85 18.65
N THR A 238 2.00 -5.76 19.81
CA THR A 238 2.67 -5.82 21.13
C THR A 238 3.18 -7.22 21.48
N LYS A 239 2.64 -8.25 20.83
CA LYS A 239 3.09 -9.64 20.99
C LYS A 239 4.14 -10.04 19.95
N VAL A 240 4.09 -9.42 18.77
CA VAL A 240 5.01 -9.74 17.66
C VAL A 240 6.32 -8.98 17.77
N TYR A 241 6.30 -7.73 18.24
CA TYR A 241 7.47 -6.84 18.23
C TYR A 241 7.85 -6.36 19.62
N ASP A 242 9.15 -6.38 19.91
CA ASP A 242 9.72 -5.87 21.17
C ASP A 242 9.53 -4.35 21.34
N ARG A 243 9.43 -3.62 20.22
CA ARG A 243 9.26 -2.17 20.19
C ARG A 243 8.00 -1.78 19.44
N THR A 244 7.05 -1.25 20.19
CA THR A 244 5.79 -0.69 19.71
C THR A 244 5.44 0.56 20.51
N TYR A 245 4.48 1.34 20.01
CA TYR A 245 4.08 2.62 20.58
C TYR A 245 2.55 2.71 20.66
N PRO A 246 1.96 3.29 21.71
CA PRO A 246 0.57 3.71 21.68
C PRO A 246 0.31 4.64 20.49
N ALA A 247 -0.84 4.48 19.86
CA ALA A 247 -1.24 5.22 18.68
C ALA A 247 -2.77 5.33 18.63
N THR A 248 -3.33 6.00 19.62
CA THR A 248 -4.76 6.33 19.73
C THR A 248 -5.14 7.58 18.93
N GLU A 249 -4.20 8.50 18.69
CA GLU A 249 -4.40 9.69 17.86
C GLU A 249 -3.19 9.95 16.98
N ILE A 250 -3.43 10.18 15.69
CA ILE A 250 -2.41 10.49 14.69
C ILE A 250 -2.75 11.85 14.11
N ALA A 251 -1.82 12.80 14.21
CA ALA A 251 -1.95 14.11 13.57
C ALA A 251 -0.97 14.21 12.40
N LEU A 252 -1.52 14.32 11.19
CA LEU A 252 -0.74 14.39 9.96
C LEU A 252 -0.27 15.83 9.71
N PRO A 253 0.93 16.03 9.16
CA PRO A 253 1.47 17.37 8.92
C PRO A 253 0.93 17.99 7.62
N PHE A 254 -0.39 17.85 7.39
CA PHE A 254 -1.13 18.45 6.29
C PHE A 254 -1.88 19.69 6.79
N TRP A 255 -1.17 20.82 6.91
CA TRP A 255 -1.68 22.01 7.60
C TRP A 255 -2.96 22.61 7.00
N HIS A 256 -3.17 22.46 5.68
CA HIS A 256 -4.40 22.92 5.04
C HIS A 256 -5.62 22.13 5.52
N ASN A 257 -5.51 20.80 5.48
CA ASN A 257 -6.60 19.87 5.80
C ASN A 257 -6.74 19.63 7.30
N THR A 258 -5.65 19.79 8.06
CA THR A 258 -5.56 19.42 9.49
C THR A 258 -5.99 17.98 9.76
N SER A 259 -5.61 17.06 8.87
CA SER A 259 -6.04 15.68 8.87
C SER A 259 -5.55 14.94 10.12
N THR A 260 -6.45 14.25 10.80
CA THR A 260 -6.13 13.39 11.95
C THR A 260 -6.86 12.05 11.84
N LEU A 261 -6.28 10.99 12.41
CA LEU A 261 -6.90 9.67 12.55
C LEU A 261 -7.02 9.35 14.03
N LYS A 262 -8.22 8.94 14.47
CA LYS A 262 -8.50 8.66 15.89
C LYS A 262 -8.98 7.23 16.05
N TYR A 263 -8.32 6.49 16.93
CA TYR A 263 -8.66 5.10 17.21
C TYR A 263 -9.96 5.01 18.00
N ASN A 264 -10.87 4.17 17.53
CA ASN A 264 -12.09 3.79 18.21
C ASN A 264 -11.90 2.38 18.80
N GLU A 265 -11.87 2.28 20.14
CA GLU A 265 -11.65 1.01 20.84
C GLU A 265 -12.77 -0.01 20.63
N GLU A 266 -14.00 0.44 20.37
CA GLU A 266 -15.17 -0.44 20.18
C GLU A 266 -15.13 -1.13 18.82
N THR A 267 -14.83 -0.36 17.76
CA THR A 267 -14.75 -0.90 16.39
C THR A 267 -13.36 -1.44 16.05
N LYS A 268 -12.33 -1.06 16.83
CA LYS A 268 -10.91 -1.29 16.55
C LYS A 268 -10.44 -0.70 15.22
N GLU A 269 -10.98 0.45 14.84
CA GLU A 269 -10.63 1.16 13.61
C GLU A 269 -10.19 2.59 13.90
N TYR A 270 -9.49 3.18 12.95
CA TYR A 270 -9.11 4.60 12.94
C TYR A 270 -10.12 5.39 12.12
N GLU A 271 -10.87 6.27 12.77
CA GLU A 271 -11.78 7.20 12.12
C GLU A 271 -11.02 8.43 11.62
N TYR A 272 -11.28 8.85 10.39
CA TYR A 272 -10.66 10.01 9.75
C TYR A 272 -11.38 11.30 10.11
N TYR A 273 -10.59 12.34 10.34
CA TYR A 273 -11.04 13.68 10.68
C TYR A 273 -10.27 14.69 9.83
N GLU A 274 -10.95 15.75 9.43
CA GLU A 274 -10.34 16.87 8.73
C GLU A 274 -11.11 18.17 9.01
N TYR A 275 -10.42 19.29 8.85
CA TYR A 275 -10.93 20.63 9.17
C TYR A 275 -11.55 20.75 10.58
N GLY A 276 -11.07 19.94 11.53
CA GLY A 276 -11.53 19.88 12.92
C GLY A 276 -12.79 19.06 13.17
N SER A 277 -13.32 18.35 12.18
CA SER A 277 -14.54 17.53 12.28
C SER A 277 -14.31 16.09 11.87
N ARG A 278 -15.13 15.18 12.40
CA ARG A 278 -15.21 13.77 11.96
C ARG A 278 -15.64 13.74 10.50
N HIS A 279 -14.97 12.94 9.68
CA HIS A 279 -15.36 12.75 8.29
C HIS A 279 -16.53 11.75 8.23
N GLU A 280 -17.65 12.20 7.68
CA GLU A 280 -18.86 11.42 7.50
C GLU A 280 -19.20 11.41 6.01
N ASP A 281 -19.48 10.23 5.47
CA ASP A 281 -19.85 10.11 4.07
C ASP A 281 -21.21 10.80 3.83
N GLY A 282 -21.29 11.56 2.74
CA GLY A 282 -22.46 12.34 2.39
C GLY A 282 -23.67 11.50 1.99
N GLU A 283 -23.48 10.21 1.65
CA GLU A 283 -24.57 9.30 1.29
C GLU A 283 -25.32 8.77 2.52
N ASP A 284 -24.59 8.28 3.53
CA ASP A 284 -25.17 7.53 4.66
C ASP A 284 -24.76 8.03 6.05
N ASN A 285 -23.82 8.98 6.14
CA ASN A 285 -23.18 9.49 7.36
C ASN A 285 -22.31 8.46 8.08
N GLU A 286 -21.94 7.35 7.43
CA GLU A 286 -20.97 6.43 7.99
C GLU A 286 -19.60 7.12 8.10
N PRO A 287 -18.85 6.88 9.19
CA PRO A 287 -17.49 7.39 9.29
C PRO A 287 -16.60 6.81 8.21
N LEU A 288 -15.70 7.63 7.68
CA LEU A 288 -14.54 7.10 6.97
C LEU A 288 -13.58 6.50 8.00
N SER A 289 -13.52 5.17 8.09
CA SER A 289 -12.70 4.44 9.06
C SER A 289 -11.82 3.35 8.44
N PHE A 290 -10.72 3.02 9.13
CA PHE A 290 -9.69 2.11 8.62
C PHE A 290 -9.17 1.16 9.70
N LYS A 291 -9.03 -0.12 9.35
CA LYS A 291 -8.35 -1.10 10.20
C LYS A 291 -6.84 -0.86 10.28
N ASN A 292 -6.27 -0.40 9.17
CA ASN A 292 -4.83 -0.23 8.98
C ASN A 292 -4.51 1.20 8.57
N VAL A 293 -3.43 1.74 9.13
CA VAL A 293 -2.86 3.03 8.74
C VAL A 293 -1.39 2.83 8.40
N LEU A 294 -1.00 3.21 7.19
CA LEU A 294 0.37 3.17 6.68
C LEU A 294 0.84 4.59 6.36
N ILE A 295 1.88 5.04 7.05
CA ILE A 295 2.45 6.38 6.86
C ILE A 295 3.85 6.23 6.27
N GLN A 296 4.07 6.79 5.09
CA GLN A 296 5.32 6.70 4.35
C GLN A 296 6.04 8.04 4.38
N LYS A 297 7.28 8.09 4.89
CA LYS A 297 8.15 9.24 4.69
C LYS A 297 8.59 9.24 3.23
N CYS A 298 8.32 10.31 2.50
CA CYS A 298 8.64 10.37 1.07
C CYS A 298 9.12 11.76 0.67
N ASP A 299 10.27 11.82 0.00
CA ASP A 299 10.75 13.04 -0.66
C ASP A 299 9.88 13.36 -1.89
N PHE A 300 9.91 14.62 -2.31
CA PHE A 300 9.21 15.05 -3.52
C PHE A 300 10.06 16.01 -4.34
N HIS A 301 9.74 16.09 -5.63
CA HIS A 301 10.25 17.09 -6.55
C HIS A 301 9.12 18.02 -7.00
N GLN A 302 9.31 19.32 -6.81
CA GLN A 302 8.44 20.34 -7.40
C GLN A 302 8.93 20.65 -8.81
N TYR A 303 8.04 20.49 -9.79
CA TYR A 303 8.35 20.67 -11.20
C TYR A 303 8.47 22.14 -11.61
N ASP A 304 7.60 23.02 -11.08
CA ASP A 304 7.57 24.43 -11.45
C ASP A 304 7.01 25.32 -10.34
N GLU A 305 7.00 26.63 -10.59
CA GLU A 305 6.53 27.64 -9.64
C GLU A 305 5.02 27.56 -9.34
N HIS A 306 4.22 26.83 -10.13
CA HIS A 306 2.78 26.64 -9.90
C HIS A 306 2.48 25.56 -8.86
N GLY A 307 3.53 24.91 -8.33
CA GLY A 307 3.45 23.95 -7.24
C GLY A 307 3.06 22.54 -7.67
N TYR A 308 3.12 22.23 -8.97
CA TYR A 308 3.01 20.86 -9.44
C TYR A 308 4.22 20.04 -8.97
N LEU A 309 3.97 18.81 -8.52
CA LEU A 309 4.99 17.96 -7.91
C LEU A 309 4.81 16.50 -8.29
N ILE A 310 5.86 15.73 -8.00
CA ILE A 310 5.87 14.27 -7.93
C ILE A 310 6.54 13.84 -6.63
N TYR A 311 6.00 12.84 -5.96
CA TYR A 311 6.69 12.16 -4.88
C TYR A 311 7.66 11.14 -5.46
N ASN A 312 8.84 11.01 -4.85
CA ASN A 312 9.82 9.99 -5.21
C ASN A 312 9.41 8.63 -4.60
N CYS A 313 8.22 8.14 -4.98
CA CYS A 313 7.59 6.96 -4.40
C CYS A 313 8.17 5.63 -4.89
N ILE A 314 9.09 5.65 -5.87
CA ILE A 314 9.91 4.49 -6.22
C ILE A 314 11.22 4.63 -5.46
N ALA A 315 11.28 4.03 -4.27
CA ALA A 315 12.41 4.09 -3.37
C ALA A 315 12.47 2.84 -2.51
N ALA A 316 13.60 2.65 -1.83
CA ALA A 316 13.84 1.52 -0.94
C ALA A 316 14.34 1.98 0.43
N GLY A 317 13.95 1.25 1.47
CA GLY A 317 14.43 1.47 2.84
C GLY A 317 14.00 2.79 3.45
N GLN A 318 12.94 3.40 2.93
CA GLN A 318 12.46 4.69 3.43
C GLN A 318 11.64 4.50 4.71
N PRO A 319 11.73 5.39 5.71
CA PRO A 319 11.02 5.23 6.98
C PRO A 319 9.50 5.29 6.81
N GLY A 320 8.79 4.60 7.71
CA GLY A 320 7.34 4.68 7.81
C GLY A 320 6.80 4.20 9.15
N TRP A 321 5.47 4.22 9.27
CA TRP A 321 4.72 3.67 10.38
C TRP A 321 3.66 2.70 9.85
N TYR A 322 3.56 1.53 10.47
CA TYR A 322 2.35 0.70 10.42
C TYR A 322 1.60 0.84 11.73
N ILE A 323 0.31 1.11 11.65
CA ILE A 323 -0.53 1.38 12.81
C ILE A 323 -1.84 0.60 12.67
N THR A 324 -2.20 -0.14 13.71
CA THR A 324 -3.44 -0.93 13.80
C THR A 324 -3.78 -1.18 15.26
N ASN A 325 -5.07 -1.36 15.59
CA ASN A 325 -5.53 -1.72 16.94
C ASN A 325 -4.98 -0.81 18.07
N GLY A 326 -4.83 0.50 17.82
CA GLY A 326 -4.35 1.46 18.82
C GLY A 326 -2.83 1.44 19.03
N VAL A 327 -2.08 0.71 18.20
CA VAL A 327 -0.64 0.47 18.36
C VAL A 327 0.10 0.76 17.05
N ALA A 328 1.26 1.41 17.15
CA ALA A 328 2.16 1.70 16.05
C ALA A 328 3.46 0.89 16.14
N LYS A 329 3.98 0.54 14.96
CA LYS A 329 5.30 -0.07 14.75
C LYS A 329 6.04 0.73 13.67
N ASP A 330 7.28 1.09 13.97
CA ASP A 330 8.18 1.68 12.99
C ASP A 330 8.57 0.63 11.94
N ILE A 331 8.54 1.04 10.67
CA ILE A 331 8.80 0.17 9.52
C ILE A 331 9.68 0.88 8.50
N THR A 332 10.13 0.12 7.51
CA THR A 332 10.64 0.68 6.25
C THR A 332 9.76 0.23 5.09
N TRP A 333 9.67 1.04 4.04
CA TRP A 333 8.94 0.69 2.83
C TRP A 333 9.85 0.60 1.61
N VAL A 334 9.45 -0.23 0.65
CA VAL A 334 10.12 -0.45 -0.62
C VAL A 334 9.08 -0.50 -1.74
N LYS A 335 9.28 0.31 -2.78
CA LYS A 335 8.62 0.19 -4.07
C LYS A 335 9.71 0.30 -5.14
N ASP A 336 9.96 -0.79 -5.84
CA ASP A 336 11.10 -0.97 -6.73
C ASP A 336 10.74 -0.91 -8.23
N GLY A 337 9.49 -0.58 -8.55
CA GLY A 337 9.01 -0.41 -9.92
C GLY A 337 7.72 0.39 -10.00
N GLU A 338 7.40 0.89 -11.21
CA GLU A 338 6.22 1.72 -11.46
C GLU A 338 4.92 0.97 -11.17
N THR A 339 4.83 -0.30 -11.57
CA THR A 339 3.65 -1.16 -11.34
C THR A 339 3.79 -2.08 -10.11
N HIS A 340 4.94 -2.11 -9.45
CA HIS A 340 5.17 -3.03 -8.34
C HIS A 340 4.47 -2.58 -7.07
N VAL A 341 4.01 -3.55 -6.27
CA VAL A 341 3.45 -3.34 -4.94
C VAL A 341 4.45 -2.67 -3.99
N THR A 342 4.01 -1.67 -3.25
CA THR A 342 4.75 -1.16 -2.09
C THR A 342 4.76 -2.19 -0.95
N LYS A 343 5.94 -2.63 -0.54
CA LYS A 343 6.15 -3.60 0.56
C LYS A 343 6.69 -2.92 1.80
N TYR A 344 6.37 -3.50 2.95
CA TYR A 344 6.69 -2.94 4.27
C TYR A 344 7.46 -3.95 5.12
N TYR A 345 8.55 -3.52 5.73
CA TYR A 345 9.49 -4.37 6.44
C TYR A 345 9.76 -3.86 7.86
N ASP A 346 9.96 -4.79 8.78
CA ASP A 346 10.39 -4.48 10.15
C ASP A 346 11.89 -4.19 10.24
N ASP A 347 12.40 -3.99 11.46
CA ASP A 347 13.81 -3.74 11.74
C ASP A 347 14.73 -4.96 11.54
N LYS A 348 14.16 -6.15 11.32
CA LYS A 348 14.89 -7.38 10.96
C LYS A 348 14.92 -7.61 9.44
N GLY A 349 14.19 -6.81 8.67
CA GLY A 349 14.06 -6.95 7.21
C GLY A 349 13.02 -8.00 6.80
N GLU A 350 12.13 -8.41 7.70
CA GLU A 350 11.02 -9.31 7.41
C GLU A 350 9.78 -8.51 7.00
N GLU A 351 9.05 -8.99 5.99
CA GLU A 351 7.83 -8.34 5.52
C GLU A 351 6.75 -8.41 6.61
N ILE A 352 6.25 -7.26 7.06
CA ILE A 352 5.29 -7.21 8.17
C ILE A 352 3.95 -7.85 7.77
N GLN A 353 3.24 -8.41 8.74
CA GLN A 353 1.85 -8.82 8.54
C GLN A 353 0.91 -7.64 8.77
N ILE A 354 -0.11 -7.52 7.92
CA ILE A 354 -1.14 -6.48 7.98
C ILE A 354 -2.49 -7.11 8.32
N ASN A 355 -3.24 -6.53 9.25
CA ASN A 355 -4.60 -6.99 9.57
C ASN A 355 -5.53 -6.90 8.35
N THR A 356 -6.48 -7.84 8.23
CA THR A 356 -7.50 -7.77 7.18
C THR A 356 -8.43 -6.59 7.41
N GLY A 357 -8.78 -5.84 6.37
CA GLY A 357 -9.70 -4.71 6.41
C GLY A 357 -9.20 -3.48 5.62
N LYS A 358 -9.99 -2.41 5.67
CA LYS A 358 -9.71 -1.14 4.97
C LYS A 358 -8.39 -0.52 5.42
N THR A 359 -7.68 0.07 4.47
CA THR A 359 -6.34 0.64 4.72
C THR A 359 -6.25 2.10 4.30
N TYR A 360 -5.83 2.95 5.23
CA TYR A 360 -5.42 4.32 4.92
C TYR A 360 -3.91 4.36 4.65
N ILE A 361 -3.50 5.03 3.58
CA ILE A 361 -2.10 5.19 3.19
C ILE A 361 -1.80 6.66 2.98
N THR A 362 -0.69 7.16 3.50
CA THR A 362 -0.27 8.52 3.21
C THR A 362 1.22 8.62 2.93
N LEU A 363 1.60 9.50 2.01
CA LEU A 363 2.97 9.92 1.80
C LEU A 363 3.17 11.29 2.45
N VAL A 364 3.82 11.28 3.60
CA VAL A 364 4.20 12.51 4.30
C VAL A 364 5.47 13.07 3.66
N PRO A 365 5.46 14.34 3.20
CA PRO A 365 6.64 15.01 2.70
C PRO A 365 7.80 14.93 3.70
N ALA A 366 8.99 14.55 3.24
CA ALA A 366 10.15 14.40 4.12
C ALA A 366 10.50 15.69 4.88
N ASP A 367 10.20 16.86 4.31
CA ASP A 367 10.43 18.18 4.90
C ASP A 367 9.41 18.56 6.00
N THR A 368 8.32 17.81 6.14
CA THR A 368 7.34 17.95 7.23
C THR A 368 7.20 16.70 8.10
N TRP A 369 8.01 15.66 7.84
CA TRP A 369 8.00 14.39 8.58
C TRP A 369 8.12 14.57 10.08
N ASP A 370 9.01 15.43 10.55
CA ASP A 370 9.26 15.64 11.98
C ASP A 370 8.11 16.37 12.70
N SER A 371 7.09 16.84 11.96
CA SER A 371 5.85 17.40 12.51
C SER A 371 4.72 16.37 12.63
N LEU A 372 4.90 15.15 12.10
CA LEU A 372 3.97 14.05 12.31
C LEU A 372 3.91 13.70 13.80
N THR A 373 2.71 13.51 14.32
CA THR A 373 2.49 13.08 15.70
C THR A 373 1.72 11.76 15.73
N VAL A 374 2.22 10.80 16.49
CA VAL A 374 1.58 9.51 16.78
C VAL A 374 1.57 9.37 18.30
N GLN A 375 0.38 9.31 18.91
CA GLN A 375 0.18 9.33 20.37
C GLN A 375 -0.74 8.23 20.86
#